data_AF-A0A1B8XV49-F1
#
_entry.id   AF-A0A1B8XV49-F1
#
_cell.length_a   1.000
_cell.length_b   1.000
_cell.length_c   1.000
_cell.angle_alpha   90.00
_cell.angle_beta   90.00
_cell.angle_gamma   90.00
#
_symmetry.space_group_name_H-M   'P 1'
#
loop_
_entity.id
_entity.type
_entity.pdbx_description
1 polymer ?
#
loop_
_entity_poly.entity_id
_entity_poly.type
_entity_poly.pdbx_seq_one_letter_code
_entity_poly.pdbx_strand_id
1 'polypeptide(L)' 'MWPGQDSKLLPLLVAARLVFLPLFMLCNVSPRTYLPVLLAHDAWYICIMILFAVSNGYLASLCMCFAPK' A
#
# COMPACT_ATOMS: atom_id res chain seq x y z
N MET A 1 -18.79 -6.25 6.51
CA MET A 1 -17.40 -5.87 6.17
C MET A 1 -16.97 -6.65 4.94
N TRP A 2 -16.47 -5.97 3.93
CA TRP A 2 -15.97 -6.59 2.70
C TRP A 2 -14.44 -6.42 2.66
N PRO A 3 -13.64 -7.42 2.28
CA PRO A 3 -14.00 -8.81 2.01
C PRO A 3 -14.46 -9.56 3.27
N GLY A 4 -15.22 -10.65 3.08
CA GLY A 4 -15.66 -11.51 4.20
C GLY A 4 -14.52 -12.29 4.85
N GLN A 5 -14.69 -12.71 6.11
CA GLN A 5 -13.67 -13.39 6.93
C GLN A 5 -13.11 -14.66 6.29
N ASP A 6 -13.95 -15.47 5.64
CA ASP A 6 -13.53 -16.70 4.95
C ASP A 6 -12.87 -16.46 3.59
N SER A 7 -12.75 -15.19 3.17
CA SER A 7 -12.21 -14.87 1.87
C SER A 7 -10.68 -14.76 1.91
N LYS A 8 -10.01 -15.53 1.05
CA LYS A 8 -8.57 -15.40 0.77
C LYS A 8 -8.18 -14.03 0.19
N LEU A 9 -9.15 -13.16 -0.11
CA LEU A 9 -8.94 -11.80 -0.56
C LEU A 9 -8.20 -10.95 0.49
N LEU A 10 -8.44 -11.16 1.78
CA LEU A 10 -7.83 -10.33 2.83
C LEU A 10 -6.30 -10.49 2.90
N PRO A 11 -5.72 -11.70 2.98
CA PRO A 11 -4.27 -11.87 2.91
C PRO A 11 -3.70 -11.47 1.54
N LEU A 12 -4.45 -11.65 0.45
CA LEU A 12 -4.04 -11.20 -0.89
C LEU A 12 -3.91 -9.67 -0.96
N LEU A 13 -4.91 -8.93 -0.48
CA LEU A 13 -4.90 -7.46 -0.40
C LEU A 13 -3.77 -6.95 0.50
N VAL A 14 -3.50 -7.64 1.60
CA VAL A 14 -2.36 -7.35 2.48
C VAL A 14 -1.04 -7.51 1.74
N ALA A 15 -0.85 -8.61 0.99
CA ALA A 15 0.35 -8.88 0.21
C ALA A 15 0.52 -7.93 -0.97
N ALA A 16 -0.58 -7.57 -1.65
CA ALA A 16 -0.57 -6.63 -2.77
C ALA A 16 0.02 -5.25 -2.39
N ARG A 17 -0.04 -4.87 -1.11
CA ARG A 17 0.58 -3.62 -0.63
C ARG A 17 2.10 -3.58 -0.78
N LEU A 18 2.77 -4.74 -0.92
CA LEU A 18 4.21 -4.78 -1.18
C LEU A 18 4.58 -4.12 -2.51
N VAL A 19 3.63 -4.00 -3.45
CA VAL A 19 3.83 -3.26 -4.71
C VAL A 19 4.03 -1.75 -4.46
N PHE A 20 3.50 -1.20 -3.37
CA PHE A 20 3.69 0.21 -3.04
C PHE A 20 5.14 0.55 -2.65
N LEU A 21 5.90 -0.40 -2.09
CA LEU A 21 7.32 -0.19 -1.75
C LEU A 21 8.18 0.19 -2.96
N PRO A 22 8.26 -0.63 -4.03
CA PRO A 22 9.05 -0.28 -5.21
C PRO A 22 8.47 0.96 -5.91
N LEU A 23 7.15 1.16 -5.90
CA LEU A 23 6.53 2.38 -6.42
C LEU A 23 7.06 3.64 -5.69
N PHE A 24 7.18 3.61 -4.36
CA PHE A 24 7.77 4.72 -3.60
C PHE A 24 9.27 4.89 -3.89
N MET A 25 10.02 3.81 -4.07
CA MET A 25 11.44 3.87 -4.41
C MET A 25 11.70 4.48 -5.80
N LEU A 26 10.75 4.35 -6.72
CA LEU A 26 10.81 4.91 -8.08
C LEU A 26 10.34 6.38 -8.17
N CYS A 27 9.73 6.90 -7.10
CA CYS A 27 9.36 8.30 -6.96
C CYS A 27 10.60 9.19 -6.76
N ASN A 28 10.41 10.50 -6.89
CA ASN A 28 11.47 11.50 -6.77
C ASN A 28 11.97 11.73 -5.32
N VAL A 29 12.40 10.68 -4.60
CA VAL A 29 13.04 10.77 -3.27
C VAL A 29 14.54 10.94 -3.38
N SER A 30 15.13 12.03 -2.87
CA SER A 30 16.58 12.32 -2.92
C SER A 30 17.23 12.19 -1.54
N PRO A 31 18.54 11.85 -1.43
CA PRO A 31 19.50 11.56 -2.50
C PRO A 31 19.46 10.11 -3.00
N ARG A 32 19.70 9.89 -4.31
CA ARG A 32 19.69 8.56 -4.95
C ARG A 32 21.03 8.23 -5.57
N THR A 33 21.45 6.97 -5.47
CA THR A 33 22.72 6.49 -6.05
C THR A 33 22.54 5.34 -7.05
N TYR A 34 21.44 4.58 -6.95
CA TYR A 34 21.31 3.29 -7.68
C TYR A 34 20.03 3.14 -8.53
N LEU A 35 19.02 4.02 -8.43
CA LEU A 35 17.72 3.86 -9.08
C LEU A 35 17.33 5.05 -9.99
N PRO A 36 16.82 4.83 -11.21
CA PRO A 36 16.32 5.88 -12.09
C PRO A 36 14.97 6.43 -11.62
N VAL A 37 14.73 7.72 -11.84
CA VAL A 37 13.44 8.38 -11.56
C VAL A 37 12.48 8.12 -12.70
N LEU A 38 11.49 7.27 -12.48
CA LEU A 38 10.39 7.08 -13.42
C LEU A 38 9.26 8.07 -13.16
N LEU A 39 9.11 8.49 -11.90
CA LEU A 39 7.98 9.28 -11.41
C LEU A 39 8.50 10.58 -10.79
N ALA A 40 8.85 11.53 -11.67
CA ALA A 40 9.51 12.78 -11.27
C ALA A 40 8.59 13.77 -10.53
N HIS A 41 7.28 13.66 -10.71
CA HIS A 41 6.30 14.60 -10.18
C HIS A 41 5.78 14.16 -8.81
N ASP A 42 5.86 15.06 -7.81
CA ASP A 42 5.46 14.78 -6.42
C ASP A 42 3.98 14.39 -6.26
N ALA A 43 3.12 14.82 -7.19
CA ALA A 43 1.72 14.39 -7.19
C ALA A 43 1.57 12.87 -7.24
N TRP A 44 2.45 12.16 -7.95
CA TRP A 44 2.39 10.71 -8.01
C TRP A 44 2.74 10.07 -6.66
N TYR A 45 3.78 10.60 -6.00
CA TYR A 45 4.13 10.21 -4.64
C TYR A 45 2.97 10.42 -3.67
N ILE A 46 2.33 11.59 -3.71
CA ILE A 46 1.18 11.92 -2.85
C ILE A 46 0.00 10.97 -3.12
N CYS A 47 -0.34 10.72 -4.38
CA CYS A 47 -1.43 9.79 -4.74
C CYS A 47 -1.17 8.37 -4.23
N ILE A 48 0.04 7.84 -4.41
CA ILE A 48 0.39 6.50 -3.89
C ILE A 48 0.37 6.50 -2.35
N MET A 49 0.87 7.56 -1.70
CA MET A 49 0.84 7.70 -0.24
C MET A 49 -0.58 7.63 0.31
N ILE A 50 -1.53 8.35 -0.30
CA ILE A 50 -2.94 8.33 0.10
C ILE A 50 -3.51 6.92 -0.07
N LEU A 51 -3.30 6.29 -1.24
CA LEU A 51 -3.80 4.96 -1.52
C LEU A 51 -3.23 3.91 -0.55
N PHE A 52 -1.93 3.99 -0.26
CA PHE A 52 -1.25 3.15 0.72
C PHE A 52 -1.85 3.35 2.12
N ALA A 53 -1.97 4.60 2.59
CA ALA A 53 -2.50 4.91 3.91
C ALA A 53 -3.94 4.42 4.09
N VAL A 54 -4.82 4.70 3.12
CA VAL A 54 -6.21 4.23 3.14
C VAL A 54 -6.30 2.71 3.14
N SER A 55 -5.51 2.03 2.30
CA SER A 55 -5.46 0.56 2.26
C SER A 55 -4.99 -0.03 3.60
N ASN A 56 -4.00 0.59 4.25
CA ASN A 56 -3.51 0.18 5.56
C ASN A 56 -4.56 0.36 6.65
N GLY A 57 -5.21 1.53 6.70
CA GLY A 57 -6.26 1.81 7.68
C GLY A 57 -7.42 0.83 7.55
N TYR A 58 -7.90 0.61 6.33
CA TYR A 58 -9.02 -0.29 6.07
C TYR A 58 -8.71 -1.75 6.44
N LEU A 59 -7.58 -2.28 5.96
CA LEU A 59 -7.19 -3.66 6.24
C LEU A 59 -6.87 -3.90 7.72
N ALA A 60 -6.24 -2.94 8.41
CA ALA A 60 -5.97 -3.05 9.83
C ALA A 60 -7.27 -3.14 10.65
N SER A 61 -8.25 -2.28 10.36
CA SER A 61 -9.57 -2.34 11.00
C SER A 61 -10.27 -3.67 10.72
N LEU A 62 -10.20 -4.18 9.48
CA LEU A 62 -10.76 -5.50 9.14
C LEU A 62 -10.09 -6.63 9.93
N CYS A 63 -8.76 -6.66 10.00
CA CYS A 63 -8.02 -7.66 10.78
C CYS A 63 -8.43 -7.64 12.26
N MET A 64 -8.57 -6.45 12.87
CA MET A 64 -9.02 -6.34 14.26
C MET A 64 -10.47 -6.81 14.45
N CYS A 65 -11.35 -6.60 13.47
CA CYS A 65 -12.74 -7.06 13.52
C CYS A 65 -12.92 -8.56 13.29
N PHE A 66 -11.96 -9.21 12.64
CA PHE A 66 -11.94 -10.66 12.38
C PHE A 66 -11.09 -11.44 13.39
N ALA A 67 -10.14 -10.82 14.09
CA ALA A 67 -9.31 -11.51 15.09
C ALA A 67 -10.08 -12.12 16.28
N PRO A 68 -11.13 -11.48 16.86
CA PRO A 68 -11.90 -12.05 17.96
C PRO A 68 -13.09 -12.92 17.49
N LYS A 69 -13.27 -13.11 16.17
CA LYS A 69 -14.31 -13.98 15.60
C LYS A 69 -13.71 -15.34 15.25
#